data_AF-A0A1T5AMD0-F1
#
_entry.id   AF-A0A1T5AMD0-F1
#
_cell.length_a   1.000
_cell.length_b   1.000
_cell.length_c   1.000
_cell.angle_alpha   90.00
_cell.angle_beta   90.00
_cell.angle_gamma   90.00
#
_symmetry.space_group_name_H-M   'P 1'
#
loop_
_entity.id
_entity.type
_entity.pdbx_description
1 polymer ?
#
loop_
_entity_poly.entity_id
_entity_poly.type
_entity_poly.pdbx_seq_one_letter_code
_entity_poly.pdbx_strand_id
1 'polypeptide(L)'
;MRTIFYLCMLLGLGLSSCEKENQSQSNEKSVEIAVAKIQIYGVKYNQDSVFNQMSIGTGFSTEQIYFDESTQKFKIKDFYLEFKPEDYLILKGQ
;
A
#
# COMPACT_ATOMS: atom_id res chain seq x y z
N MET A 1 -37.49 -27.42 30.73
CA MET A 1 -36.48 -26.40 30.35
C MET A 1 -36.74 -25.14 31.16
N ARG A 2 -35.64 -24.53 31.63
CA ARG A 2 -35.47 -23.32 32.47
C ARG A 2 -36.48 -22.19 32.20
N THR A 3 -37.25 -21.74 33.20
CA THR A 3 -37.04 -20.55 34.08
C THR A 3 -36.86 -19.17 33.39
N ILE A 4 -37.81 -18.29 33.72
CA ILE A 4 -37.70 -16.83 34.01
C ILE A 4 -37.48 -15.88 32.82
N PHE A 5 -38.40 -14.93 32.63
CA PHE A 5 -38.15 -13.50 32.84
C PHE A 5 -39.43 -12.68 32.63
N TYR A 6 -40.08 -12.32 33.75
CA TYR A 6 -40.85 -11.08 33.85
C TYR A 6 -39.84 -9.94 34.11
N LEU A 7 -39.82 -8.91 33.29
CA LEU A 7 -39.32 -7.56 33.64
C LEU A 7 -39.79 -6.60 32.53
N CYS A 8 -40.97 -6.00 32.67
CA CYS A 8 -41.22 -4.71 33.32
C CYS A 8 -40.68 -3.48 32.55
N MET A 9 -41.59 -2.52 32.41
CA MET A 9 -41.38 -1.09 32.12
C MET A 9 -41.31 -0.66 30.65
N LEU A 10 -42.49 -0.62 30.05
CA LEU A 10 -42.94 0.57 29.30
C LEU A 10 -43.02 1.78 30.23
N LEU A 11 -42.92 2.98 29.62
CA LEU A 11 -42.79 4.34 30.19
C LEU A 11 -41.32 4.76 30.22
N GLY A 12 -40.78 5.47 29.24
CA GLY A 12 -41.34 6.64 28.57
C GLY A 12 -40.52 7.85 29.01
N LEU A 13 -40.03 8.63 28.05
CA LEU A 13 -39.85 10.09 28.10
C LEU A 13 -39.06 10.50 26.86
N GLY A 14 -39.71 11.29 26.03
CA GLY A 14 -39.12 11.84 24.81
C GLY A 14 -37.93 12.73 25.12
N LEU A 15 -36.99 12.74 24.21
CA LEU A 15 -36.08 13.84 24.00
C LEU A 15 -36.04 14.11 22.50
N SER A 16 -36.40 15.34 22.16
CA SER A 16 -36.33 15.96 20.85
C SER A 16 -35.20 15.41 19.98
N SER A 17 -35.54 14.77 18.87
CA SER A 17 -34.57 14.65 17.78
C SER A 17 -34.45 16.03 17.15
N CYS A 18 -33.44 16.78 17.58
CA CYS A 18 -32.93 17.92 16.84
C CYS A 18 -32.61 17.47 15.42
N GLU A 19 -33.30 18.06 14.45
CA GLU A 19 -32.72 18.23 13.12
C GLU A 19 -31.41 19.03 13.29
N LYS A 20 -30.30 18.32 13.11
CA LYS A 20 -29.03 18.93 12.70
C LYS A 20 -28.59 18.22 11.44
N GLU A 21 -29.11 18.73 10.34
CA GLU A 21 -28.31 18.94 9.15
C GLU A 21 -27.00 19.62 9.59
N ASN A 22 -25.88 18.91 9.51
CA ASN A 22 -24.64 19.46 8.98
C ASN A 22 -23.56 18.38 8.89
N GLN A 23 -23.01 18.33 7.68
CA GLN A 23 -21.67 17.89 7.36
C GLN A 23 -21.42 16.39 7.51
N SER A 24 -21.67 15.74 6.37
CA SER A 24 -20.74 14.83 5.73
C SER A 24 -19.29 15.11 6.15
N GLN A 25 -18.87 14.57 7.29
CA GLN A 25 -17.51 14.15 7.48
C GLN A 25 -17.37 12.91 6.62
N SER A 26 -17.05 13.16 5.36
CA SER A 26 -16.28 12.23 4.55
C SER A 26 -15.11 11.81 5.43
N ASN A 27 -15.27 10.68 6.11
CA ASN A 27 -14.16 9.86 6.51
C ASN A 27 -13.50 9.42 5.21
N GLU A 28 -12.72 10.33 4.60
CA GLU A 28 -11.52 9.93 3.89
C GLU A 28 -10.61 9.34 4.97
N LYS A 29 -10.94 8.09 5.33
CA LYS A 29 -9.98 7.08 5.72
C LYS A 29 -8.98 7.11 4.58
N SER A 30 -7.98 7.97 4.72
CA SER A 30 -6.83 8.03 3.84
C SER A 30 -6.31 6.62 3.84
N VAL A 31 -6.63 5.90 2.77
CA VAL A 31 -6.15 4.54 2.55
C VAL A 31 -4.66 4.76 2.42
N GLU A 32 -3.93 4.51 3.50
CA GLU A 32 -2.48 4.45 3.48
C GLU A 32 -2.16 3.28 2.55
N ILE A 33 -2.02 3.58 1.26
CA ILE A 33 -1.63 2.60 0.26
C ILE A 33 -0.23 2.20 0.67
N ALA A 34 -0.09 1.01 1.25
CA ALA A 34 1.20 0.48 1.65
C ALA A 34 2.09 0.39 0.39
N VAL A 35 2.98 1.36 0.25
CA VAL A 35 3.90 1.44 -0.89
C VAL A 35 4.95 0.36 -0.71
N ALA A 36 5.03 -0.56 -1.67
CA ALA A 36 6.03 -1.62 -1.67
C ALA A 36 7.46 -1.03 -1.66
N LYS A 37 8.33 -1.63 -0.85
CA LYS A 37 9.73 -1.23 -0.71
C LYS A 37 10.64 -2.40 -1.08
N ILE A 38 11.74 -2.11 -1.73
CA ILE A 38 12.84 -3.05 -1.98
C ILE A 38 14.11 -2.56 -1.30
N GLN A 39 14.97 -3.48 -0.87
CA GLN A 39 16.25 -3.14 -0.27
C GLN A 39 17.39 -3.39 -1.26
N ILE A 40 18.09 -2.33 -1.63
CA ILE A 40 19.25 -2.38 -2.53
C ILE A 40 20.47 -1.92 -1.73
N TYR A 41 21.45 -2.80 -1.55
CA TYR A 41 22.66 -2.58 -0.75
C TYR A 41 22.41 -1.97 0.63
N GLY A 42 21.35 -2.43 1.30
CA GLY A 42 20.97 -1.97 2.63
C GLY A 42 20.05 -0.74 2.66
N VAL A 43 19.88 -0.02 1.55
CA VAL A 43 19.02 1.16 1.45
C VAL A 43 17.63 0.76 0.93
N LYS A 44 16.57 1.28 1.57
CA LYS A 44 15.18 0.99 1.19
C LYS A 44 14.67 2.00 0.18
N TYR A 45 14.20 1.52 -0.97
CA TYR A 45 13.65 2.34 -2.05
C TYR A 45 12.17 2.03 -2.28
N ASN A 46 11.43 2.99 -2.82
CA ASN A 46 10.10 2.72 -3.39
C ASN A 46 10.27 1.79 -4.60
N GLN A 47 9.66 0.61 -4.55
CA GLN A 47 9.78 -0.40 -5.59
C GLN A 47 9.35 0.14 -6.96
N ASP A 48 8.17 0.75 -7.03
CA ASP A 48 7.60 1.25 -8.29
C ASP A 48 8.49 2.33 -8.90
N SER A 49 9.02 3.23 -8.07
CA SER A 49 9.96 4.25 -8.53
C SER A 49 11.22 3.64 -9.13
N VAL A 50 11.77 2.61 -8.50
CA VAL A 50 12.98 1.94 -8.98
C VAL A 50 12.71 1.18 -10.27
N PHE A 51 11.62 0.42 -10.32
CA PHE A 51 11.28 -0.37 -11.49
C PHE A 51 10.94 0.52 -12.69
N ASN A 52 10.30 1.67 -12.45
CA ASN A 52 10.05 2.65 -13.49
C ASN A 52 11.35 3.25 -14.06
N GLN A 53 12.33 3.56 -13.21
CA GLN A 53 13.65 4.01 -13.68
C GLN A 53 14.38 2.94 -14.50
N MET A 54 14.34 1.68 -14.03
CA MET A 54 14.87 0.55 -14.81
C MET A 54 14.18 0.42 -16.16
N SER A 55 12.85 0.49 -16.18
CA SER A 55 12.04 0.44 -17.41
C SER A 55 12.45 1.53 -18.40
N ILE A 56 12.62 2.78 -17.93
CA ILE A 56 13.11 3.89 -18.77
C ILE A 56 14.52 3.61 -19.29
N GLY A 57 15.41 3.09 -18.44
CA GLY A 57 16.81 2.84 -18.78
C GLY A 57 17.02 1.68 -19.74
N THR A 58 16.22 0.62 -19.64
CA THR A 58 16.37 -0.60 -20.43
C THR A 58 15.38 -0.72 -21.59
N GLY A 59 14.28 0.04 -21.57
CA GLY A 59 13.18 -0.05 -22.54
C GLY A 59 12.24 -1.24 -22.34
N PHE A 60 12.35 -1.98 -21.22
CA PHE A 60 11.48 -3.11 -20.89
C PHE A 60 10.34 -2.66 -19.98
N SER A 61 9.17 -3.29 -20.05
CA SER A 61 8.07 -2.93 -19.15
C SER A 61 8.38 -3.36 -17.71
N THR A 62 7.78 -2.66 -16.74
CA THR A 62 7.98 -2.96 -15.32
C THR A 62 7.52 -4.37 -14.95
N GLU A 63 6.51 -4.93 -15.63
CA GLU A 63 6.08 -6.32 -15.39
C GLU A 63 7.08 -7.38 -15.85
N GLN A 64 8.01 -7.03 -16.75
CA GLN A 64 9.08 -7.90 -17.21
C GLN A 64 10.31 -7.85 -16.30
N ILE A 65 10.41 -6.82 -15.45
CA ILE A 65 11.56 -6.60 -14.57
C ILE A 65 11.26 -7.21 -13.20
N TYR A 66 12.24 -7.91 -12.62
CA TYR A 66 12.21 -8.28 -11.22
C TYR A 66 13.58 -8.08 -10.58
N PHE A 67 13.58 -7.87 -9.27
CA PHE A 67 14.81 -7.69 -8.50
C PHE A 67 15.09 -8.95 -7.68
N ASP A 68 16.28 -9.52 -7.87
CA ASP A 68 16.77 -10.65 -7.09
C ASP A 68 17.59 -10.11 -5.91
N GLU A 69 16.97 -10.10 -4.73
CA GLU A 69 17.60 -9.61 -3.50
C GLU A 69 18.84 -10.43 -3.09
N SER A 70 18.92 -11.71 -3.48
CA SER A 70 20.06 -12.57 -3.12
C SER A 70 21.33 -12.19 -3.87
N THR A 71 21.17 -11.79 -5.14
CA THR A 71 22.30 -11.41 -6.01
C THR A 71 22.44 -9.90 -6.20
N GLN A 72 21.49 -9.11 -5.65
CA GLN A 72 21.41 -7.66 -5.78
C GLN A 72 21.42 -7.19 -7.24
N LYS A 73 20.61 -7.86 -8.08
CA LYS A 73 20.54 -7.59 -9.53
C LYS A 73 19.10 -7.50 -10.03
N PHE A 74 18.89 -6.66 -11.03
CA PHE A 74 17.67 -6.69 -11.85
C PHE A 74 17.79 -7.74 -12.94
N LYS A 75 16.70 -8.46 -13.18
CA LYS A 75 16.60 -9.51 -14.19
C LYS A 75 15.37 -9.28 -15.05
N ILE A 76 15.46 -9.65 -16.32
CA ILE A 76 14.33 -9.56 -17.24
C ILE A 76 13.73 -10.96 -17.43
N LYS A 77 12.41 -11.08 -17.24
CA LYS A 77 11.67 -12.31 -17.50
C LYS A 77 11.89 -12.78 -18.94
N ASP A 78 12.08 -14.08 -19.11
CA ASP A 78 12.27 -14.73 -20.41
C ASP A 78 13.56 -14.35 -21.18
N PHE A 79 14.45 -13.57 -20.56
CA PHE A 79 15.76 -13.25 -21.12
C PHE A 79 16.88 -13.57 -20.12
N TYR A 80 18.05 -13.95 -20.63
CA TYR A 80 19.28 -14.10 -19.83
C TYR A 80 20.00 -12.76 -19.66
N LEU A 81 19.24 -11.71 -19.31
CA LEU A 81 19.77 -10.36 -19.09
C LEU A 81 19.71 -10.02 -17.60
N GLU A 82 20.84 -9.55 -17.08
CA GLU A 82 20.98 -9.10 -15.70
C GLU A 82 21.66 -7.73 -15.66
N PHE A 83 21.19 -6.87 -14.76
CA PHE A 83 21.71 -5.51 -14.60
C PHE A 83 21.99 -5.22 -13.14
N LYS A 84 23.09 -4.51 -12.89
CA LYS A 84 23.34 -3.99 -11.55
C LYS A 84 22.53 -2.71 -11.33
N PRO A 85 22.08 -2.43 -10.10
CA PRO A 85 21.41 -1.18 -9.76
C PRO A 85 22.15 0.06 -10.28
N GLU A 86 23.49 0.07 -10.19
CA GLU A 86 24.33 1.21 -10.56
C GLU A 86 24.36 1.50 -12.07
N ASP A 87 23.99 0.52 -12.91
CA ASP A 87 24.03 0.67 -14.36
C ASP A 87 22.92 1.63 -14.86
N TYR A 88 21.83 1.78 -14.09
CA TYR A 88 20.62 2.51 -14.52
C TYR A 88 19.99 3.37 -13.42
N LEU A 89 20.18 3.04 -12.15
CA LEU A 89 19.65 3.83 -11.05
C LEU A 89 20.67 4.88 -10.66
N ILE A 90 20.30 6.15 -10.84
CA ILE A 90 20.94 7.24 -10.10
C ILE A 90 20.43 7.14 -8.66
N LEU A 91 21.09 6.30 -7.86
CA LEU A 91 20.82 6.13 -6.43
C LEU A 91 21.25 7.41 -5.69
N LYS A 92 20.43 8.45 -5.75
CA LYS A 92 20.59 9.59 -4.84
C LYS A 92 20.23 9.09 -3.44
N GLY A 93 21.24 8.96 -2.58
CA GLY A 93 21.03 8.71 -1.15
C GLY A 93 20.06 9.76 -0.61
N GLN A 94 18.93 9.30 -0.07
CA GLN A 94 18.01 10.11 0.74
C GLN A 94 18.36 9.92 2.20
#